data_AF-A0A268U0D6-F1
#
_entry.id   AF-A0A268U0D6-F1
#
_cell.length_a   1.000
_cell.length_b   1.000
_cell.length_c   1.000
_cell.angle_alpha   90.00
_cell.angle_beta   90.00
_cell.angle_gamma   90.00
#
_symmetry.space_group_name_H-M   'P 1'
#
loop_
_entity.id
_entity.type
_entity.pdbx_description
1 polymer ?
#
loop_
_entity_poly.entity_id
_entity_poly.type
_entity_poly.pdbx_seq_one_letter_code
_entity_poly.pdbx_strand_id
1 'polypeptide(L)'
;MQTTNITNARHIGQLTSANDDRQDRQKSHIPLEHFPQDVFVKSQYTQKIEGLGNDIKGGLNDMTSFQALANRLQREDILNSHDMIAVKFLSMHSPTSKLEDFDRVLRNENLSVEMRSLIATLINKLHTINYLHSGLLVSA
;
A
#
# COMPACT_ATOMS: atom_id res chain seq x y z
N MET A 1 32.58 -51.85 27.45
CA MET A 1 31.24 -51.76 28.07
C MET A 1 30.25 -52.51 27.18
N GLN A 2 29.60 -53.50 27.80
CA GLN A 2 28.38 -54.24 27.45
C GLN A 2 27.92 -54.30 25.98
N THR A 3 28.14 -55.47 25.39
CA THR A 3 27.35 -56.05 24.30
C THR A 3 26.41 -57.12 24.89
N THR A 4 25.14 -57.12 24.49
CA THR A 4 24.13 -58.18 24.69
C THR A 4 22.85 -57.68 24.03
N ASN A 5 22.00 -58.42 23.35
CA ASN A 5 21.97 -59.68 22.60
C ASN A 5 20.51 -59.76 22.08
N ILE A 6 20.20 -60.83 21.32
CA ILE A 6 18.87 -61.46 21.17
C ILE A 6 17.95 -60.82 20.11
N THR A 7 17.18 -61.51 19.25
CA THR A 7 17.09 -62.86 18.67
C THR A 7 15.91 -62.78 17.68
N ASN A 8 15.97 -63.54 16.60
CA ASN A 8 14.88 -63.75 15.63
C ASN A 8 13.54 -64.15 16.29
N ALA A 9 12.44 -63.61 15.77
CA ALA A 9 11.13 -64.29 15.83
C ALA A 9 10.37 -64.05 14.52
N ARG A 10 10.34 -65.09 13.68
CA ARG A 10 9.34 -65.28 12.62
C ARG A 10 8.15 -66.00 13.26
N HIS A 11 6.96 -65.41 13.13
CA HIS A 11 5.66 -66.06 13.00
C HIS A 11 4.60 -65.03 13.33
N ILE A 12 3.70 -64.69 12.37
CA ILE A 12 2.22 -64.59 12.42
C ILE A 12 1.84 -64.37 10.94
N GLY A 13 0.92 -65.03 10.25
CA GLY A 13 -0.28 -65.79 10.59
C GLY A 13 -1.30 -65.42 9.51
N GLN A 14 -1.87 -66.42 8.83
CA GLN A 14 -2.79 -66.26 7.71
C GLN A 14 -4.11 -65.55 8.09
N LEU A 15 -4.67 -64.87 7.10
CA LEU A 15 -5.91 -64.11 7.10
C LEU A 15 -7.11 -64.89 7.66
N THR A 16 -7.83 -64.28 8.60
CA THR A 16 -9.25 -64.58 8.83
C THR A 16 -10.03 -63.27 8.74
N SER A 17 -11.08 -63.29 7.91
CA SER A 17 -11.99 -62.16 7.68
C SER A 17 -12.67 -61.75 8.99
N ALA A 18 -12.53 -60.49 9.37
CA ALA A 18 -13.32 -59.86 10.42
C ALA A 18 -13.93 -58.57 9.86
N ASN A 19 -15.25 -58.61 9.70
CA ASN A 19 -16.25 -57.53 9.72
C ASN A 19 -15.75 -56.09 9.48
N ASP A 20 -16.10 -55.55 8.31
CA ASP A 20 -15.91 -54.17 7.92
C ASP A 20 -16.97 -53.26 8.58
N ASP A 21 -16.85 -53.04 9.89
CA ASP A 21 -17.58 -51.98 10.59
C ASP A 21 -16.81 -50.65 10.45
N ARG A 22 -16.76 -50.11 9.22
CA ARG A 22 -16.33 -48.73 8.98
C ARG A 22 -17.49 -47.80 9.34
N GLN A 23 -17.63 -47.52 10.62
CA GLN A 23 -18.43 -46.40 11.08
C GLN A 23 -17.94 -45.12 10.38
N ASP A 24 -18.90 -44.52 9.67
CA ASP A 24 -18.82 -43.24 8.97
C ASP A 24 -18.00 -42.21 9.75
N ARG A 25 -16.80 -41.91 9.25
CA ARG A 25 -16.18 -40.61 9.52
C ARG A 25 -17.08 -39.56 8.88
N GLN A 26 -18.04 -39.03 9.65
CA GLN A 26 -18.71 -37.77 9.32
C GLN A 26 -17.61 -36.71 9.12
N LYS A 27 -17.24 -36.49 7.86
CA LYS A 27 -16.52 -35.29 7.46
C LYS A 27 -17.48 -34.15 7.71
N SER A 28 -17.33 -33.45 8.84
CA SER A 28 -17.90 -32.13 9.02
C SER A 28 -17.35 -31.26 7.88
N HIS A 29 -18.13 -31.12 6.82
CA HIS A 29 -17.80 -30.26 5.69
C HIS A 29 -17.93 -28.84 6.22
N ILE A 30 -16.83 -28.26 6.70
CA ILE A 30 -16.79 -26.85 7.06
C ILE A 30 -16.96 -26.11 5.73
N PRO A 31 -18.05 -25.34 5.53
CA PRO A 31 -18.25 -24.59 4.30
C PRO A 31 -17.03 -23.69 4.08
N LEU A 32 -16.50 -23.67 2.85
CA LEU A 32 -15.29 -22.92 2.51
C LEU A 32 -15.41 -21.41 2.82
N GLU A 33 -16.65 -20.93 3.00
CA GLU A 33 -17.02 -19.58 3.44
C GLU A 33 -16.53 -19.21 4.85
N HIS A 34 -16.14 -20.19 5.68
CA HIS A 34 -15.63 -19.95 7.04
C HIS A 34 -14.10 -19.84 7.13
N PHE A 35 -13.37 -20.00 6.03
CA PHE A 35 -11.95 -19.70 6.01
C PHE A 35 -11.76 -18.21 5.79
N PRO A 36 -10.93 -17.52 6.60
CA PRO A 36 -10.58 -16.13 6.34
C PRO A 36 -9.98 -16.06 4.93
N GLN A 37 -10.65 -15.34 4.03
CA GLN A 37 -10.14 -15.11 2.70
C GLN A 37 -9.04 -14.05 2.80
N ASP A 38 -7.85 -14.40 2.32
CA ASP A 38 -6.77 -13.44 2.15
C ASP A 38 -7.13 -12.54 0.96
N VAL A 39 -7.75 -11.40 1.28
CA VAL A 39 -8.17 -10.42 0.29
C VAL A 39 -7.27 -9.20 0.35
N PHE A 40 -6.65 -8.87 -0.78
CA PHE A 40 -5.96 -7.60 -0.93
C PHE A 40 -6.99 -6.48 -0.97
N VAL A 41 -7.15 -5.77 0.14
CA VAL A 41 -7.93 -4.54 0.21
C VAL A 41 -7.03 -3.33 0.04
N LYS A 42 -7.51 -2.33 -0.70
CA LYS A 42 -6.79 -1.06 -0.84
C LYS A 42 -6.63 -0.41 0.52
N SER A 43 -5.47 0.20 0.78
CA SER A 43 -5.25 0.97 2.00
C SER A 43 -6.24 2.14 2.09
N GLN A 44 -6.54 2.61 3.31
CA GLN A 44 -7.39 3.80 3.51
C GLN A 44 -6.83 5.02 2.76
N TYR A 45 -5.51 5.17 2.72
CA TYR A 45 -4.84 6.25 1.99
C TYR A 45 -5.13 6.18 0.48
N THR A 46 -5.00 5.00 -0.12
CA THR A 46 -5.31 4.78 -1.54
C THR A 46 -6.78 5.05 -1.84
N GLN A 47 -7.70 4.58 -0.98
CA GLN A 47 -9.13 4.80 -1.15
C GLN A 47 -9.49 6.29 -1.09
N LYS A 48 -8.89 7.05 -0.16
CA LYS A 48 -9.06 8.51 -0.08
C LYS A 48 -8.61 9.21 -1.36
N ILE A 49 -7.43 8.84 -1.88
CA ILE A 49 -6.94 9.43 -3.14
C ILE A 49 -7.91 9.13 -4.28
N GLU A 50 -8.31 7.87 -4.48
CA GLU A 50 -9.25 7.51 -5.55
C GLU A 50 -10.60 8.25 -5.42
N GLY A 51 -11.07 8.45 -4.18
CA GLY A 51 -12.29 9.20 -3.88
C GLY A 51 -12.28 10.67 -4.29
N LEU A 52 -11.11 11.26 -4.60
CA LEU A 52 -11.00 12.65 -5.07
C LEU A 52 -11.62 12.88 -6.45
N GLY A 53 -11.65 11.85 -7.30
CA GLY A 53 -12.20 11.92 -8.66
C GLY A 53 -11.71 13.13 -9.47
N ASN A 54 -12.64 13.87 -10.08
CA ASN A 54 -12.34 15.03 -10.91
C ASN A 54 -12.06 16.32 -10.12
N ASP A 55 -12.21 16.33 -8.80
CA ASP A 55 -12.04 17.54 -7.97
C ASP A 55 -10.60 18.07 -7.99
N ILE A 56 -9.64 17.22 -8.36
CA ILE A 56 -8.22 17.54 -8.44
C ILE A 56 -7.76 17.88 -9.86
N LYS A 57 -8.68 17.87 -10.83
CA LYS A 57 -8.35 18.08 -12.23
C LYS A 57 -7.73 19.46 -12.44
N GLY A 58 -6.59 19.50 -13.14
CA GLY A 58 -5.88 20.75 -13.41
C GLY A 58 -5.25 21.40 -12.18
N GLY A 59 -5.13 20.67 -11.07
CA GLY A 59 -4.51 21.16 -9.85
C GLY A 59 -3.04 21.57 -10.00
N LEU A 60 -2.38 21.26 -11.12
CA LEU A 60 -1.01 21.71 -11.43
C LEU A 60 -0.93 22.67 -12.62
N ASN A 61 -2.06 23.23 -13.08
CA ASN A 61 -2.09 24.18 -14.21
C ASN A 61 -1.39 25.51 -13.87
N ASP A 62 -1.56 25.99 -12.65
CA ASP A 62 -0.97 27.22 -12.14
C ASP A 62 -0.82 27.17 -10.61
N MET A 63 -0.14 28.16 -10.04
CA MET A 63 0.17 28.18 -8.60
C MET A 63 -1.07 28.35 -7.71
N THR A 64 -2.09 29.05 -8.18
CA THR A 64 -3.36 29.21 -7.46
C THR A 64 -4.10 27.88 -7.42
N SER A 65 -4.16 27.19 -8.56
CA SER A 65 -4.72 25.84 -8.68
C SER A 65 -3.97 24.84 -7.81
N PHE A 66 -2.64 24.93 -7.73
CA PHE A 66 -1.81 24.10 -6.84
C PHE A 66 -2.11 24.32 -5.36
N GLN A 67 -2.26 25.58 -4.93
CA GLN A 67 -2.64 25.88 -3.55
C GLN A 67 -4.05 25.39 -3.22
N ALA A 68 -5.00 25.53 -4.16
CA ALA A 68 -6.35 24.98 -4.01
C ALA A 68 -6.35 23.46 -3.89
N LEU A 69 -5.57 22.77 -4.73
CA LEU A 69 -5.34 21.33 -4.66
C LEU A 69 -4.77 20.94 -3.29
N ALA A 70 -3.70 21.60 -2.84
CA ALA A 70 -3.07 21.30 -1.56
C ALA A 70 -4.03 21.46 -0.38
N ASN A 71 -4.83 22.54 -0.36
CA ASN A 71 -5.85 22.75 0.65
C ASN A 71 -6.94 21.67 0.63
N ARG A 72 -7.34 21.19 -0.56
CA ARG A 72 -8.28 20.06 -0.69
C ARG A 72 -7.67 18.78 -0.13
N LEU A 73 -6.45 18.44 -0.54
CA LEU A 73 -5.75 17.24 -0.06
C LEU A 73 -5.50 17.27 1.45
N GLN A 74 -5.31 18.46 2.04
CA GLN A 74 -5.23 18.62 3.49
C GLN A 74 -6.58 18.34 4.17
N ARG A 75 -7.69 18.84 3.61
CA ARG A 75 -9.05 18.57 4.15
C ARG A 75 -9.41 17.08 4.14
N GLU A 76 -8.92 16.35 3.14
CA GLU A 76 -9.09 14.89 3.04
C GLU A 76 -8.07 14.09 3.87
N ASP A 77 -7.20 14.78 4.62
CA ASP A 77 -6.16 14.15 5.45
C ASP A 77 -5.24 13.23 4.61
N ILE A 78 -4.90 13.71 3.41
CA ILE A 78 -3.89 13.13 2.50
C ILE A 78 -2.57 13.89 2.66
N LEU A 79 -2.66 15.22 2.77
CA LEU A 79 -1.57 16.09 3.18
C LEU A 79 -1.70 16.47 4.65
N ASN A 80 -0.59 16.44 5.38
CA ASN A 80 -0.51 16.86 6.76
C ASN A 80 0.08 18.28 6.87
N SER A 81 0.18 18.80 8.10
CA SER A 81 0.72 20.14 8.36
C SER A 81 2.16 20.34 7.87
N HIS A 82 3.00 19.30 7.89
CA HIS A 82 4.37 19.39 7.39
C HIS A 82 4.42 19.46 5.86
N ASP A 83 3.54 18.74 5.17
CA ASP A 83 3.40 18.85 3.72
C ASP A 83 3.00 20.28 3.33
N MET A 84 2.14 20.93 4.12
CA MET A 84 1.72 22.31 3.87
C MET A 84 2.85 23.33 4.02
N ILE A 85 3.89 23.03 4.82
CA ILE A 85 5.12 23.83 4.87
C ILE A 85 5.85 23.75 3.53
N ALA A 86 5.98 22.54 2.97
CA ALA A 86 6.58 22.34 1.65
C ALA A 86 5.74 22.96 0.53
N VAL A 87 4.40 22.90 0.60
CA VAL A 87 3.50 23.59 -0.35
C VAL A 87 3.78 25.08 -0.34
N LYS A 88 3.79 25.71 0.85
CA LYS A 88 4.07 27.14 0.97
C LYS A 88 5.44 27.50 0.41
N PHE A 89 6.46 26.69 0.69
CA PHE A 89 7.81 26.89 0.17
C PHE A 89 7.84 26.82 -1.36
N LEU A 90 7.30 25.74 -1.94
CA LEU A 90 7.26 25.57 -3.40
C LEU A 90 6.46 26.69 -4.08
N SER A 91 5.36 27.17 -3.48
CA SER A 91 4.60 28.29 -4.03
C SER A 91 5.37 29.60 -4.14
N MET A 92 6.38 29.81 -3.30
CA MET A 92 7.19 31.03 -3.29
C MET A 92 8.45 30.91 -4.14
N HIS A 93 8.97 29.69 -4.31
CA HIS A 93 10.29 29.45 -4.87
C HIS A 93 10.31 28.68 -6.19
N SER A 94 9.22 27.98 -6.53
CA SER A 94 9.11 27.32 -7.83
C SER A 94 8.65 28.31 -8.90
N PRO A 95 9.25 28.30 -10.10
CA PRO A 95 8.81 29.15 -11.20
C PRO A 95 7.41 28.80 -11.71
N THR A 96 7.01 27.52 -11.62
CA THR A 96 5.67 27.06 -12.02
C THR A 96 5.14 26.01 -11.03
N SER A 97 3.89 25.57 -11.22
CA SER A 97 3.26 24.47 -10.47
C SER A 97 3.59 23.08 -11.03
N LYS A 98 4.49 22.96 -12.01
CA LYS A 98 4.85 21.68 -12.63
C LYS A 98 5.74 20.85 -11.73
N LEU A 99 5.56 19.53 -11.74
CA LEU A 99 6.35 18.60 -10.91
C LEU A 99 7.84 18.69 -11.22
N GLU A 100 8.22 18.89 -12.49
CA GLU A 100 9.61 19.00 -12.91
C GLU A 100 10.32 20.24 -12.33
N ASP A 101 9.57 21.33 -12.11
CA ASP A 101 10.11 22.54 -11.49
C ASP A 101 10.23 22.36 -9.97
N PHE A 102 9.33 21.61 -9.33
CA PHE A 102 9.47 21.22 -7.93
C PHE A 102 10.72 20.34 -7.71
N ASP A 103 10.98 19.38 -8.61
CA ASP A 103 12.19 18.57 -8.59
C ASP A 103 13.46 19.43 -8.74
N ARG A 104 13.39 20.49 -9.55
CA ARG A 104 14.51 21.44 -9.68
C ARG A 104 14.75 22.20 -8.37
N VAL A 105 13.68 22.64 -7.70
CA VAL A 105 13.78 23.27 -6.37
C VAL A 105 14.39 22.29 -5.37
N LEU A 106 13.98 21.01 -5.38
CA LEU A 106 14.52 19.98 -4.49
C LEU A 106 16.03 19.76 -4.65
N ARG A 107 16.57 19.95 -5.86
CA ARG A 107 18.01 19.82 -6.16
C ARG A 107 18.85 21.02 -5.72
N ASN A 108 18.24 22.10 -5.21
CA ASN A 108 18.97 23.25 -4.71
C ASN A 108 19.85 22.86 -3.50
N GLU A 109 21.14 23.18 -3.56
CA GLU A 109 22.12 22.84 -2.53
C GLU A 109 21.91 23.64 -1.23
N ASN A 110 21.25 24.79 -1.29
CA ASN A 110 21.02 25.66 -0.13
C ASN A 110 19.85 25.23 0.76
N LEU A 111 19.14 24.16 0.42
CA LEU A 111 18.07 23.62 1.25
C LEU A 111 18.64 22.86 2.45
N SER A 112 18.08 23.14 3.63
CA SER A 112 18.31 22.31 4.81
C SER A 112 17.86 20.87 4.53
N VAL A 113 18.48 19.91 5.23
CA VAL A 113 18.14 18.48 5.12
C VAL A 113 16.65 18.25 5.40
N GLU A 114 16.10 18.94 6.39
CA GLU A 114 14.69 18.85 6.76
C GLU A 114 13.76 19.38 5.66
N MET A 115 14.04 20.57 5.12
CA MET A 115 13.22 21.13 4.03
C MET A 115 13.29 20.26 2.77
N ARG A 116 14.47 19.72 2.47
CA ARG A 116 14.65 18.76 1.38
C ARG A 116 13.79 17.51 1.59
N SER A 117 13.75 16.99 2.82
CA SER A 117 12.90 15.84 3.16
C SER A 117 11.42 16.16 2.98
N LEU A 118 10.95 17.31 3.47
CA LEU A 118 9.54 17.70 3.35
C LEU A 118 9.12 17.88 1.89
N ILE A 119 9.96 18.53 1.08
CA ILE A 119 9.70 18.71 -0.36
C ILE A 119 9.66 17.35 -1.07
N ALA A 120 10.63 16.48 -0.79
CA ALA A 120 10.67 15.15 -1.40
C ALA A 120 9.43 14.31 -1.03
N THR A 121 8.99 14.36 0.24
CA THR A 121 7.76 13.70 0.68
C THR A 121 6.54 14.24 -0.06
N LEU A 122 6.39 15.56 -0.17
CA LEU A 122 5.29 16.18 -0.89
C LEU A 122 5.29 15.79 -2.38
N ILE A 123 6.43 15.89 -3.06
CA ILE A 123 6.58 15.51 -4.48
C ILE A 123 6.17 14.04 -4.69
N ASN A 124 6.63 13.13 -3.84
CA ASN A 124 6.25 11.71 -3.92
C ASN A 124 4.73 11.50 -3.76
N LYS A 125 4.09 12.25 -2.85
CA LYS A 125 2.62 12.20 -2.71
C LYS A 125 1.92 12.71 -3.96
N LEU A 126 2.37 13.82 -4.54
CA LEU A 126 1.81 14.36 -5.77
C LEU A 126 1.97 13.39 -6.95
N HIS A 127 3.13 12.73 -7.10
CA HIS A 127 3.32 11.68 -8.09
C HIS A 127 2.36 10.50 -7.88
N THR A 128 2.17 10.07 -6.65
CA THR A 128 1.25 8.97 -6.31
C THR A 128 -0.18 9.34 -6.70
N ILE A 129 -0.63 10.55 -6.39
CA ILE A 129 -1.95 11.05 -6.75
C ILE A 129 -2.09 11.12 -8.27
N ASN A 130 -1.09 11.67 -8.96
CA ASN A 130 -1.09 11.79 -10.42
C ASN A 130 -1.15 10.42 -11.10
N TYR A 131 -0.42 9.43 -10.57
CA TYR A 131 -0.42 8.06 -11.06
C TYR A 131 -1.78 7.38 -10.90
N LEU A 132 -2.36 7.44 -9.70
CA LEU A 132 -3.66 6.81 -9.40
C LEU A 132 -4.81 7.41 -10.23
N HIS A 133 -4.67 8.67 -10.65
CA HIS A 133 -5.65 9.36 -11.49
C HIS A 133 -5.22 9.53 -12.95
N SER A 134 -4.26 8.73 -13.42
CA SER A 134 -3.85 8.68 -14.84
C SER A 134 -3.50 10.06 -15.44
N GLY A 135 -2.86 10.94 -14.68
CA GLY A 135 -2.40 12.24 -15.17
C GLY A 135 -3.35 13.42 -14.94
N LEU A 136 -4.50 13.23 -14.27
CA LEU A 136 -5.54 14.24 -14.08
C LEU A 136 -5.08 15.57 -13.46
N LEU A 137 -3.97 15.58 -12.72
CA LEU A 137 -3.46 16.82 -12.12
C LEU A 137 -3.02 17.84 -13.17
N VAL A 138 -2.61 17.37 -14.35
CA VAL A 138 -2.27 18.21 -15.50
C VAL A 138 -3.49 18.24 -16.41
N SER A 139 -4.06 19.41 -16.67
CA SER A 139 -5.08 19.49 -17.71
C SER A 139 -4.41 19.29 -19.08
N ALA A 140 -4.99 18.39 -19.88
CA ALA A 140 -4.82 18.44 -21.34
C ALA A 140 -5.39 19.75 -21.90
#